data_AF-A0A7S0M867-F1
#
_entry.id   AF-A0A7S0M867-F1
#
_cell.length_a   1.000
_cell.length_b   1.000
_cell.length_c   1.000
_cell.angle_alpha   90.00
_cell.angle_beta   90.00
_cell.angle_gamma   90.00
#
_symmetry.space_group_name_H-M   'P 1'
#
loop_
_entity.id
_entity.type
_entity.pdbx_description
1 polymer ?
#
loop_
_entity_poly.entity_id
_entity_poly.type
_entity_poly.pdbx_seq_one_letter_code
_entity_poly.pdbx_strand_id
1 'polypeptide(L)'
;DPAWLGVLRLLRILQLEHFTEAFTLLDDVFRACRNTLVATSFLAAIIWVFSSYLFFVLERGNPALGGALDSLPDAMYYTAIFLSGEWGHTDFTPAGKVLCCFLVVVGLGLYAMPVAAFFDAFG
;
A
#
# COMPACT_ATOMS: atom_id res chain seq x y z
N ASP A 1 -22.39 18.65 -23.33
CA ASP A 1 -22.86 18.33 -21.97
C ASP A 1 -21.87 18.75 -20.91
N PRO A 2 -22.25 19.56 -19.91
CA PRO A 2 -21.34 19.99 -18.87
C PRO A 2 -21.16 18.86 -17.83
N ALA A 3 -20.11 18.07 -17.98
CA ALA A 3 -19.78 16.94 -17.10
C ALA A 3 -19.66 17.33 -15.60
N TRP A 4 -19.38 18.61 -15.32
CA TRP A 4 -19.27 19.16 -13.96
C TRP A 4 -20.59 19.14 -13.17
N LEU A 5 -21.75 19.16 -13.85
CA LEU A 5 -23.05 19.03 -13.17
C LEU A 5 -23.27 17.63 -12.58
N GLY A 6 -22.58 16.60 -13.12
CA GLY A 6 -22.58 15.25 -12.57
C GLY A 6 -21.86 15.18 -11.22
N VAL A 7 -20.73 15.89 -11.09
CA VAL A 7 -19.98 16.00 -9.83
C VAL A 7 -20.81 16.67 -8.75
N LEU A 8 -21.55 17.73 -9.08
CA LEU A 8 -22.46 18.39 -8.13
C LEU A 8 -23.64 17.51 -7.69
N ARG A 9 -24.09 16.56 -8.52
CA ARG A 9 -25.09 15.56 -8.12
C ARG A 9 -24.52 14.52 -7.16
N LEU A 10 -23.24 14.16 -7.28
CA LEU A 10 -22.55 13.27 -6.32
C LEU A 10 -22.38 13.94 -4.96
N LEU A 11 -22.20 15.26 -4.90
CA LEU A 11 -22.15 16.00 -3.63
C LEU A 11 -23.45 15.89 -2.82
N ARG A 12 -24.59 15.61 -3.45
CA ARG A 12 -25.87 15.39 -2.75
C ARG A 12 -25.94 14.03 -2.02
N ILE A 13 -25.14 13.04 -2.44
CA ILE A 13 -25.01 11.74 -1.76
C ILE A 13 -24.24 11.87 -0.45
N LEU A 14 -23.40 12.91 -0.32
CA LEU A 14 -22.75 13.29 0.94
C LEU A 14 -23.77 13.94 1.90
N GLN A 15 -24.89 13.28 2.20
CA GLN A 15 -25.84 13.71 3.23
C GLN A 15 -25.08 13.98 4.54
N LEU A 16 -24.78 15.26 4.78
CA LEU A 16 -23.81 15.71 5.78
C LEU A 16 -24.23 15.33 7.21
N GLU A 17 -25.53 15.24 7.50
CA GLU A 17 -26.06 15.00 8.85
C GLU A 17 -25.72 13.60 9.40
N HIS A 18 -25.85 12.55 8.59
CA HIS A 18 -25.46 11.18 8.98
C HIS A 18 -23.96 10.97 8.86
N PHE A 19 -23.32 11.63 7.89
CA PHE A 19 -21.87 11.57 7.73
C PHE A 19 -21.14 12.22 8.91
N THR A 20 -21.66 13.31 9.51
CA THR A 20 -21.00 13.96 10.65
C THR A 20 -20.89 13.05 11.87
N GLU A 21 -21.92 12.25 12.17
CA GLU A 21 -21.89 11.28 13.28
C GLU A 21 -20.94 10.10 12.99
N ALA A 22 -20.99 9.56 11.77
CA ALA A 22 -20.06 8.52 11.34
C ALA A 22 -18.59 9.00 11.31
N PHE A 23 -18.34 10.25 10.91
CA PHE A 23 -17.01 10.85 10.93
C PHE A 23 -16.48 11.08 12.35
N THR A 24 -17.34 11.45 13.31
CA THR A 24 -16.92 11.57 14.72
C THR A 24 -16.52 10.21 15.30
N LEU A 25 -17.30 9.16 15.04
CA LEU A 25 -16.94 7.78 15.44
C LEU A 25 -15.61 7.36 14.81
N LEU A 26 -15.41 7.64 13.53
CA LEU A 26 -14.16 7.29 12.84
C LEU A 26 -12.96 8.09 13.36
N ASP A 27 -13.11 9.36 13.73
CA ASP A 27 -12.05 10.16 14.36
C ASP A 27 -11.68 9.60 15.75
N ASP A 28 -12.68 9.21 16.54
CA ASP A 28 -12.46 8.60 17.85
C ASP A 28 -11.68 7.28 17.74
N VAL A 29 -12.09 6.39 16.83
CA VAL A 29 -11.41 5.12 16.52
C VAL A 29 -9.98 5.38 16.03
N PHE A 30 -9.80 6.32 15.09
CA PHE A 30 -8.49 6.67 14.56
C PHE A 30 -7.55 7.19 15.64
N ARG A 31 -8.05 8.04 16.56
CA ARG A 31 -7.27 8.54 17.70
C ARG A 31 -6.90 7.43 18.68
N ALA A 32 -7.81 6.49 18.92
CA ALA A 32 -7.56 5.33 19.78
C ALA A 32 -6.46 4.43 19.20
N CYS A 33 -6.47 4.15 17.90
CA CYS A 33 -5.50 3.25 17.26
C CYS A 33 -4.26 3.94 16.65
N ARG A 34 -4.17 5.28 16.72
CA ARG A 34 -3.10 6.09 16.09
C ARG A 34 -1.69 5.58 16.39
N ASN A 35 -1.39 5.23 17.65
CA ASN A 35 -0.05 4.77 18.03
C ASN A 35 0.31 3.45 17.33
N THR A 36 -0.65 2.53 17.24
CA THR A 36 -0.50 1.25 16.55
C THR A 36 -0.35 1.46 15.05
N LEU A 37 -1.15 2.34 14.43
CA LEU A 37 -1.03 2.69 13.01
C LEU A 37 0.31 3.33 12.65
N VAL A 38 0.84 4.20 13.52
CA VAL A 38 2.16 4.81 13.31
C VAL A 38 3.27 3.74 13.41
N ALA A 39 3.19 2.83 14.37
CA ALA A 39 4.16 1.75 14.50
C ALA A 39 4.15 0.80 13.28
N THR A 40 2.96 0.39 12.82
CA THR A 40 2.82 -0.53 11.68
C THR A 40 3.22 0.13 10.36
N SER A 41 2.88 1.40 10.16
CA SER A 41 3.33 2.17 8.98
C SER A 41 4.85 2.41 8.97
N PHE A 42 5.46 2.62 10.14
CA PHE A 42 6.92 2.72 10.23
C PHE A 42 7.60 1.39 9.88
N LEU A 43 7.08 0.26 10.39
CA LEU A 43 7.55 -1.07 10.01
C LEU A 43 7.38 -1.32 8.51
N ALA A 44 6.25 -0.90 7.93
CA ALA A 44 5.99 -0.97 6.50
C ALA A 44 7.01 -0.20 5.66
N ALA A 45 7.33 1.02 6.08
CA ALA A 45 8.33 1.85 5.41
C ALA A 45 9.71 1.17 5.41
N ILE A 46 10.13 0.57 6.53
CA ILE A 46 11.40 -0.17 6.60
C ILE A 46 11.40 -1.35 5.63
N ILE A 47 10.36 -2.18 5.66
CA ILE A 47 10.23 -3.35 4.79
C ILE A 47 10.22 -2.91 3.32
N TRP A 48 9.49 -1.85 2.98
CA TRP A 48 9.41 -1.31 1.63
C TRP A 48 10.78 -0.84 1.13
N VAL A 49 11.50 -0.03 1.90
CA VAL A 49 12.83 0.46 1.50
C VAL A 49 13.84 -0.68 1.38
N PHE A 50 13.85 -1.61 2.34
CA PHE A 50 14.74 -2.77 2.31
C PHE A 50 14.48 -3.67 1.10
N SER A 51 13.20 -3.95 0.83
CA SER A 51 12.78 -4.78 -0.30
C SER A 51 13.09 -4.11 -1.63
N SER A 52 12.93 -2.80 -1.72
CA SER A 52 13.25 -2.01 -2.91
C SER A 52 14.74 -2.07 -3.23
N TYR A 53 15.59 -1.96 -2.19
CA TYR A 53 17.03 -2.11 -2.35
C TYR A 53 17.41 -3.54 -2.79
N LEU A 54 16.75 -4.56 -2.24
CA LEU A 54 17.04 -5.95 -2.59
C LEU A 54 16.63 -6.27 -4.04
N PHE A 55 15.46 -5.79 -4.50
CA PHE A 55 15.06 -5.89 -5.90
C PHE A 55 16.03 -5.15 -6.82
N PHE A 56 16.44 -3.94 -6.45
CA PHE A 56 17.45 -3.19 -7.19
C PHE A 56 18.74 -4.00 -7.33
N VAL A 57 19.28 -4.61 -6.27
CA VAL A 57 20.54 -5.37 -6.37
C VAL A 57 20.39 -6.67 -7.17
N LEU A 58 19.27 -7.38 -7.02
CA LEU A 58 19.06 -8.69 -7.66
C LEU A 58 18.70 -8.60 -9.15
N GLU A 59 18.00 -7.53 -9.54
CA GLU A 59 17.40 -7.42 -10.89
C GLU A 59 18.04 -6.33 -11.75
N ARG A 60 19.05 -5.62 -11.25
CA ARG A 60 19.78 -4.62 -12.03
C ARG A 60 20.40 -5.23 -13.28
N GLY A 61 20.11 -4.64 -14.43
CA GLY A 61 20.61 -5.11 -15.71
C GLY A 61 19.90 -6.35 -16.26
N ASN A 62 18.74 -6.72 -15.71
CA ASN A 62 17.90 -7.76 -16.29
C ASN A 62 17.20 -7.21 -17.57
N PRO A 63 17.53 -7.72 -18.78
CA PRO A 63 16.95 -7.22 -20.02
C PRO A 63 15.44 -7.49 -20.15
N ALA A 64 14.90 -8.47 -19.42
CA ALA A 64 13.48 -8.81 -19.46
C ALA A 64 12.60 -7.74 -18.79
N LEU A 65 13.16 -6.91 -17.90
CA LEU A 65 12.43 -5.89 -17.16
C LEU A 65 12.41 -4.52 -17.86
N GLY A 66 13.07 -4.37 -19.01
CA GLY A 66 13.05 -3.13 -19.79
C GLY A 66 13.52 -1.89 -19.04
N GLY A 67 14.36 -2.05 -18.01
CA GLY A 67 14.88 -0.96 -17.17
C GLY A 67 14.04 -0.61 -15.93
N ALA A 68 12.94 -1.33 -15.65
CA ALA A 68 12.06 -1.04 -14.51
C ALA A 68 12.74 -1.06 -13.12
N LEU A 69 13.83 -1.85 -12.96
CA LEU A 69 14.56 -1.99 -11.69
C LEU A 69 16.02 -1.51 -11.78
N ASP A 70 16.35 -0.68 -12.79
CA ASP A 70 17.74 -0.23 -13.03
C ASP A 70 18.15 0.99 -12.20
N SER A 71 17.19 1.71 -11.62
CA SER A 71 17.42 2.83 -10.71
C SER A 71 16.71 2.60 -9.37
N LEU A 72 17.27 3.15 -8.28
CA LEU A 72 16.68 2.99 -6.95
C LEU A 72 15.27 3.63 -6.85
N PRO A 73 15.01 4.84 -7.38
CA PRO A 73 13.66 5.41 -7.38
C PRO A 73 12.64 4.56 -8.14
N ASP A 74 13.01 4.00 -9.29
CA ASP A 74 12.13 3.14 -10.07
C ASP A 74 11.84 1.84 -9.31
N ALA A 75 12.88 1.23 -8.71
CA ALA A 75 12.72 0.05 -7.87
C ALA A 75 11.79 0.31 -6.67
N MET A 76 11.84 1.49 -6.05
CA MET A 76 10.91 1.87 -4.97
C MET A 76 9.46 1.95 -5.46
N TYR A 77 9.23 2.52 -6.64
CA TYR A 77 7.89 2.60 -7.24
C TYR A 77 7.33 1.20 -7.54
N TYR A 78 8.08 0.35 -8.23
CA TYR A 78 7.62 -1.01 -8.56
C TYR A 78 7.45 -1.88 -7.33
N THR A 79 8.33 -1.75 -6.33
CA THR A 79 8.21 -2.51 -5.08
C THR A 79 6.97 -2.10 -4.27
N ALA A 80 6.53 -0.84 -4.34
CA ALA A 80 5.28 -0.42 -3.71
C ALA A 80 4.07 -1.13 -4.34
N ILE A 81 4.07 -1.26 -5.67
CA ILE A 81 3.03 -2.00 -6.41
C ILE A 81 3.08 -3.49 -6.05
N PHE A 82 4.28 -4.10 -6.04
CA PHE A 82 4.45 -5.51 -5.68
C PHE A 82 4.00 -5.80 -4.24
N LEU A 83 4.26 -4.89 -3.29
CA LEU A 83 3.78 -5.03 -1.92
C LEU A 83 2.25 -5.10 -1.89
N SER A 84 1.56 -4.24 -2.67
CA SER A 84 0.10 -4.24 -2.76
C SER A 84 -0.53 -5.50 -3.36
N GLY A 85 0.30 -6.41 -3.88
CA GLY A 85 -0.13 -7.71 -4.40
C GLY A 85 -0.35 -7.71 -5.91
N GLU A 86 -0.13 -6.60 -6.60
CA GLU A 86 -0.15 -6.54 -8.06
C GLU A 86 1.24 -6.81 -8.66
N TRP A 87 1.27 -7.55 -9.77
CA TRP A 87 2.50 -7.90 -10.47
C TRP A 87 2.51 -7.29 -11.87
N GLY A 88 3.18 -6.14 -12.02
CA GLY A 88 3.36 -5.49 -13.33
C GLY A 88 4.43 -6.16 -14.22
N HIS A 89 5.38 -6.86 -13.61
CA HIS A 89 6.43 -7.64 -14.27
C HIS A 89 6.63 -8.96 -13.54
N THR A 90 6.90 -10.04 -14.29
CA THR A 90 7.03 -11.40 -13.73
C THR A 90 8.32 -12.11 -14.13
N ASP A 91 9.09 -11.53 -15.06
CA ASP A 91 10.30 -12.13 -15.64
C ASP A 91 11.55 -11.82 -14.81
N PHE A 92 11.46 -12.10 -13.50
CA PHE A 92 12.56 -11.95 -12.56
C PHE A 92 13.57 -13.09 -12.65
N THR A 93 14.79 -12.83 -12.18
CA THR A 93 15.79 -13.89 -11.95
C THR A 93 15.29 -14.94 -10.97
N PRO A 94 15.86 -16.16 -10.94
CA PRO A 94 15.46 -17.17 -9.94
C PRO A 94 15.56 -16.68 -8.49
N ALA A 95 16.56 -15.85 -8.18
CA ALA A 95 16.70 -15.22 -6.86
C ALA A 95 15.60 -14.19 -6.60
N GLY A 96 15.28 -13.34 -7.59
CA GLY A 96 14.18 -12.40 -7.52
C GLY A 96 12.83 -13.09 -7.30
N LYS A 97 12.58 -14.24 -7.94
CA LYS A 97 11.35 -15.03 -7.73
C LYS A 97 11.22 -15.53 -6.29
N VAL A 98 12.31 -15.96 -5.67
CA VAL A 98 12.31 -16.35 -4.25
C VAL A 98 11.99 -15.15 -3.35
N LEU A 99 12.59 -13.99 -3.65
CA LEU A 99 12.27 -12.75 -2.95
C LEU A 99 10.79 -12.38 -3.10
N CYS A 100 10.21 -12.50 -4.30
CA CYS A 100 8.80 -12.27 -4.56
C CYS A 100 7.92 -13.16 -3.66
N CYS A 101 8.19 -14.46 -3.60
CA CYS A 101 7.43 -15.38 -2.76
C CYS A 101 7.51 -15.00 -1.27
N PHE A 102 8.68 -14.61 -0.78
CA PHE A 102 8.85 -14.16 0.60
C PHE A 102 8.07 -12.86 0.87
N LEU A 103 8.14 -11.90 -0.06
CA LEU A 103 7.45 -10.62 0.03
C LEU A 103 5.93 -10.73 0.05
N VAL A 104 5.34 -11.70 -0.65
CA VAL A 104 3.89 -11.94 -0.59
C VAL A 104 3.45 -12.27 0.83
N VAL A 105 4.18 -13.16 1.52
CA VAL A 105 3.84 -13.55 2.90
C VAL A 105 3.98 -12.36 3.85
N VAL A 106 5.07 -11.61 3.71
CA VAL A 106 5.32 -10.41 4.53
C VAL A 106 4.27 -9.32 4.25
N GLY A 107 3.96 -9.07 2.99
CA GLY A 107 2.98 -8.09 2.54
C GLY A 107 1.59 -8.38 3.11
N LEU A 108 1.12 -9.64 3.01
CA LEU A 108 -0.16 -10.05 3.61
C LEU A 108 -0.23 -9.77 5.12
N GLY A 109 0.85 -10.07 5.85
CA GLY A 109 0.94 -9.75 7.28
C GLY A 109 0.89 -8.24 7.53
N LEU A 110 1.57 -7.46 6.69
CA LEU A 110 1.65 -6.02 6.83
C LEU A 110 0.30 -5.32 6.57
N TYR A 111 -0.49 -5.78 5.60
CA TYR A 111 -1.84 -5.27 5.35
C TYR A 111 -2.84 -5.68 6.43
N ALA A 112 -2.66 -6.87 7.03
CA ALA A 112 -3.53 -7.34 8.09
C ALA A 112 -3.43 -6.49 9.38
N MET A 113 -2.26 -5.94 9.68
CA MET A 113 -2.01 -5.16 10.91
C MET A 113 -2.89 -3.90 11.07
N PRO A 114 -2.91 -2.93 10.12
CA PRO A 114 -3.74 -1.74 10.26
C PRO A 114 -5.23 -2.11 10.28
N VAL A 115 -5.65 -3.08 9.48
CA VAL A 115 -7.05 -3.54 9.44
C VAL A 115 -7.45 -4.13 10.79
N ALA A 116 -6.63 -4.99 11.38
CA ALA A 116 -6.88 -5.55 12.70
C ALA A 116 -6.95 -4.47 13.79
N ALA A 117 -6.04 -3.48 13.77
CA ALA A 117 -6.04 -2.37 14.72
C ALA A 117 -7.31 -1.49 14.58
N PHE A 118 -7.81 -1.31 13.36
CA PHE A 118 -9.09 -0.62 13.13
C PHE A 118 -10.27 -1.42 13.69
N PHE A 119 -10.35 -2.72 13.41
CA PHE A 119 -11.45 -3.56 13.90
C PHE A 119 -11.48 -3.66 15.43
N ASP A 120 -10.32 -3.78 16.07
CA ASP A 120 -10.21 -3.82 17.54
C ASP A 120 -10.68 -2.51 18.19
N ALA A 121 -10.47 -1.37 17.52
CA ALA A 121 -10.92 -0.06 18.01
C ALA A 121 -12.43 0.21 17.77
N PHE A 122 -13.10 -0.56 16.90
CA PHE A 122 -14.56 -0.51 16.72
C PHE A 122 -15.33 -1.43 17.68
N GLY A 123 -14.70 -2.49 18.19
CA GLY A 123 -15.29 -3.47 19.11
C GLY A 123 -15.22 -3.04 20.57
#